data_AF-A0AAW5URU6-F1
#
_entry.id   AF-A0AAW5URU6-F1
#
_cell.length_a   1.000
_cell.length_b   1.000
_cell.length_c   1.000
_cell.angle_alpha   90.00
_cell.angle_beta   90.00
_cell.angle_gamma   90.00
#
_symmetry.space_group_name_H-M   'P 1'
#
loop_
_entity.id
_entity.type
_entity.pdbx_description
1 polymer ?
#
loop_
_entity_poly.entity_id
_entity_poly.type
_entity_poly.pdbx_seq_one_letter_code
_entity_poly.pdbx_strand_id
1 'polypeptide(L)'
;MVDGQLDASQTTNFQRTNWTYQIKKTPTYKNEIDFPSTFQCRSIRFSAPKGCKAPVAEFTFWCNNKKIICFPSSKDAEDLAKLTDGDPFSMPNIKYRGYQIYFDFGKNTKLDKLTFVPKNDGNFVVPGFTYQLYYYDKQWKSLGMKTATKGSITFDNIPTNALLLLKDISKGEECRPFTFVNGKQTWW
;
A
#
# COMPACT_ATOMS: atom_id res chain seq x y z
N MET A 1 -11.34 -4.36 -1.07
CA MET A 1 -10.61 -3.71 0.05
C MET A 1 -11.29 -2.43 0.51
N VAL A 2 -11.88 -1.63 -0.39
CA VAL A 2 -12.90 -0.62 -0.03
C VAL A 2 -13.94 -1.26 0.90
N ASP A 3 -14.40 -0.50 1.89
CA ASP A 3 -15.26 -0.90 3.01
C ASP A 3 -14.60 -1.81 4.06
N GLY A 4 -13.31 -2.12 3.92
CA GLY A 4 -12.54 -2.76 4.98
C GLY A 4 -12.48 -1.87 6.22
N GLN A 5 -12.47 -2.51 7.39
CA GLN A 5 -12.52 -1.82 8.68
C GLN A 5 -11.27 -2.09 9.50
N LEU A 6 -10.83 -1.06 10.22
CA LEU A 6 -9.80 -1.13 11.25
C LEU A 6 -10.44 -0.73 12.56
N ASP A 7 -10.39 -1.63 13.55
CA ASP A 7 -10.90 -1.39 14.89
C ASP A 7 -9.74 -1.42 15.88
N ALA A 8 -9.71 -0.49 16.83
CA ALA A 8 -8.73 -0.51 17.91
C ALA A 8 -9.40 -0.76 19.26
N SER A 9 -8.71 -1.49 20.13
CA SER A 9 -9.23 -1.93 21.41
C SER A 9 -8.19 -1.81 22.53
N GLN A 10 -8.67 -1.65 23.76
CA GLN A 10 -7.84 -1.70 24.98
C GLN A 10 -7.55 -3.15 25.43
N THR A 11 -8.19 -4.13 24.79
CA THR A 11 -8.02 -5.56 25.07
C THR A 11 -7.86 -6.36 23.77
N THR A 12 -7.17 -7.50 23.83
CA THR A 12 -6.92 -8.37 22.67
C THR A 12 -8.15 -9.11 22.17
N ASN A 13 -9.18 -9.25 23.02
CA ASN A 13 -10.45 -9.91 22.68
C ASN A 13 -11.53 -8.94 22.14
N PHE A 14 -11.20 -7.65 21.94
CA PHE A 14 -12.10 -6.64 21.38
C PHE A 14 -13.41 -6.45 22.16
N GLN A 15 -13.42 -6.72 23.47
CA GLN A 15 -14.55 -6.40 24.34
C GLN A 15 -14.80 -4.89 24.47
N ARG A 16 -13.76 -4.07 24.28
CA ARG A 16 -13.83 -2.61 24.33
C ARG A 16 -13.14 -1.97 23.14
N THR A 17 -13.85 -1.90 22.02
CA THR A 17 -13.44 -1.11 20.86
C THR A 17 -13.68 0.37 21.15
N ASN A 18 -12.63 1.20 21.00
CA ASN A 18 -12.69 2.63 21.29
C ASN A 18 -12.41 3.51 20.07
N TRP A 19 -12.11 2.92 18.92
CA TRP A 19 -11.87 3.62 17.67
C TRP A 19 -12.09 2.69 16.48
N THR A 20 -12.66 3.24 15.42
CA THR A 20 -12.90 2.53 14.16
C THR A 20 -12.59 3.44 12.99
N TYR A 21 -12.03 2.87 11.93
CA TYR A 21 -11.79 3.51 10.65
C TYR A 21 -12.24 2.61 9.51
N GLN A 22 -12.84 3.21 8.48
CA GLN A 22 -13.27 2.52 7.27
C GLN A 22 -12.47 3.01 6.06
N ILE A 23 -12.01 2.07 5.25
CA ILE A 23 -11.34 2.35 3.98
C ILE A 23 -12.38 2.83 2.97
N LYS A 24 -12.42 4.14 2.69
CA LYS A 24 -13.43 4.77 1.83
C LYS A 24 -13.09 4.77 0.34
N LYS A 25 -11.82 4.65 -0.02
CA LYS A 25 -11.33 4.71 -1.40
C LYS A 25 -10.46 3.51 -1.70
N THR A 26 -10.36 3.14 -2.98
CA THR A 26 -9.48 2.06 -3.42
C THR A 26 -8.04 2.36 -2.99
N PRO A 27 -7.44 1.52 -2.12
CA PRO A 27 -6.07 1.72 -1.69
C PRO A 27 -5.12 1.60 -2.89
N THR A 28 -4.18 2.54 -3.00
CA THR A 28 -3.05 2.47 -3.95
C THR A 28 -1.79 2.03 -3.21
N TYR A 29 -0.63 1.96 -3.88
CA TYR A 29 0.64 1.44 -3.33
C TYR A 29 0.81 1.58 -1.80
N LYS A 30 0.97 2.80 -1.27
CA LYS A 30 1.09 3.03 0.18
C LYS A 30 -0.01 3.97 0.66
N ASN A 31 -0.73 3.55 1.69
CA ASN A 31 -1.82 4.31 2.29
C ASN A 31 -1.45 4.66 3.71
N GLU A 32 -1.76 5.88 4.14
CA GLU A 32 -1.44 6.38 5.47
C GLU A 32 -2.74 6.79 6.19
N ILE A 33 -2.83 6.46 7.48
CA ILE A 33 -3.92 6.82 8.37
C ILE A 33 -3.29 7.44 9.62
N ASP A 34 -3.62 8.70 9.88
CA ASP A 34 -3.19 9.40 11.09
C ASP A 34 -4.15 9.12 12.25
N PHE A 35 -3.59 8.88 13.42
CA PHE A 35 -4.33 8.74 14.67
C PHE A 35 -4.36 10.08 15.44
N PRO A 36 -5.38 10.30 16.29
CA PRO A 36 -5.37 11.43 17.23
C PRO A 36 -4.11 11.45 18.10
N SER A 37 -3.61 12.63 18.48
CA SER A 37 -2.35 12.78 19.23
C SER A 37 -2.31 12.08 20.60
N THR A 38 -3.48 11.82 21.18
CA THR A 38 -3.70 11.11 22.46
C THR A 38 -4.02 9.62 22.28
N PHE A 39 -3.98 9.12 21.05
CA PHE A 39 -4.42 7.77 20.74
C PHE A 39 -3.48 6.70 21.31
N GLN A 40 -4.09 5.73 21.99
CA GLN A 40 -3.42 4.57 22.54
C GLN A 40 -4.35 3.36 22.49
N CYS A 41 -3.78 2.18 22.23
CA CYS A 41 -4.52 0.92 22.23
C CYS A 41 -3.62 -0.27 22.57
N ARG A 42 -4.24 -1.39 22.92
CA ARG A 42 -3.56 -2.67 23.12
C ARG A 42 -3.47 -3.48 21.82
N SER A 43 -4.51 -3.39 20.99
CA SER A 43 -4.59 -4.17 19.75
C SER A 43 -5.42 -3.48 18.68
N ILE A 44 -5.13 -3.80 17.42
CA ILE A 44 -5.90 -3.39 16.25
C ILE A 44 -6.37 -4.63 15.48
N ARG A 45 -7.60 -4.63 14.99
CA ARG A 45 -8.16 -5.65 14.10
C ARG A 45 -8.43 -5.04 12.75
N PHE A 46 -7.93 -5.67 11.70
CA PHE A 46 -8.38 -5.43 10.33
C PHE A 46 -9.46 -6.45 9.96
N SER A 47 -10.59 -5.98 9.43
CA SER A 47 -11.65 -6.82 8.87
C SER A 47 -11.82 -6.50 7.39
N ALA A 48 -11.55 -7.48 6.53
CA ALA A 48 -11.81 -7.34 5.11
C ALA A 48 -13.33 -7.34 4.82
N PRO A 49 -13.80 -6.69 3.74
CA PRO A 49 -15.19 -6.79 3.31
C PRO A 49 -15.59 -8.24 3.06
N LYS A 50 -16.86 -8.60 3.30
CA LYS A 50 -17.37 -10.00 3.22
C LYS A 50 -16.99 -10.73 1.92
N GLY A 51 -16.95 -10.05 0.77
CA GLY A 51 -16.60 -10.65 -0.52
C GLY A 51 -15.10 -10.63 -0.87
N CYS A 52 -14.26 -10.00 -0.06
CA CYS A 52 -12.87 -9.71 -0.38
C CYS A 52 -11.93 -10.84 0.08
N LYS A 53 -11.11 -11.35 -0.84
CA LYS A 53 -9.98 -12.27 -0.56
C LYS A 53 -8.62 -11.65 -0.85
N ALA A 54 -8.58 -10.45 -1.44
CA ALA A 54 -7.32 -9.79 -1.77
C ALA A 54 -6.55 -9.47 -0.48
N PRO A 55 -5.30 -9.93 -0.33
CA PRO A 55 -4.50 -9.66 0.87
C PRO A 55 -4.09 -8.19 0.96
N VAL A 56 -3.75 -7.79 2.17
CA VAL A 56 -2.84 -6.67 2.43
C VAL A 56 -1.44 -7.28 2.51
N ALA A 57 -0.47 -6.65 1.85
CA ALA A 57 0.92 -7.11 1.82
C ALA A 57 1.62 -6.73 3.13
N GLU A 58 1.59 -5.45 3.51
CA GLU A 58 2.31 -4.94 4.69
C GLU A 58 1.40 -4.02 5.51
N PHE A 59 1.51 -4.11 6.84
CA PHE A 59 1.07 -3.13 7.81
C PHE A 59 2.27 -2.62 8.61
N THR A 60 2.30 -1.32 8.85
CA THR A 60 3.31 -0.71 9.73
C THR A 60 2.65 0.31 10.64
N PHE A 61 2.90 0.17 11.94
CA PHE A 61 2.41 1.07 12.97
C PHE A 61 3.55 1.97 13.45
N TRP A 62 3.25 3.23 13.76
CA TRP A 62 4.25 4.24 14.04
C TRP A 62 3.91 5.05 15.29
N CYS A 63 4.96 5.51 15.97
CA CYS A 63 4.90 6.57 16.97
C CYS A 63 6.21 7.37 16.93
N ASN A 64 6.12 8.69 16.78
CA ASN A 64 7.27 9.61 16.70
C ASN A 64 8.32 9.14 15.66
N ASN A 65 7.88 8.78 14.45
CA ASN A 65 8.70 8.23 13.36
C ASN A 65 9.43 6.90 13.67
N LYS A 66 9.08 6.20 14.74
CA LYS A 66 9.61 4.87 15.06
C LYS A 66 8.57 3.80 14.75
N LYS A 67 8.99 2.73 14.03
CA LYS A 67 8.16 1.54 13.79
C LYS A 67 7.87 0.84 15.12
N ILE A 68 6.61 0.54 15.36
CA ILE A 68 6.12 -0.19 16.52
C ILE A 68 6.04 -1.67 16.18
N ILE A 69 6.56 -2.51 17.08
CA ILE A 69 6.48 -3.96 16.97
C ILE A 69 5.05 -4.40 17.30
N CYS A 70 4.52 -5.33 16.52
CA CYS A 70 3.25 -5.97 16.76
C CYS A 70 3.31 -7.45 16.38
N PHE A 71 2.35 -8.22 16.89
CA PHE A 71 2.28 -9.66 16.71
C PHE A 71 0.97 -9.99 15.97
N PRO A 72 1.04 -10.24 14.64
CA PRO A 72 -0.15 -10.55 13.85
C PRO A 72 -0.64 -11.96 14.14
N SER A 73 -1.95 -12.12 14.27
CA SER A 73 -2.65 -13.41 14.43
C SER A 73 -3.94 -13.43 13.62
N SER A 74 -4.30 -14.60 13.12
CA SER A 74 -5.52 -14.84 12.37
C SER A 74 -5.81 -16.32 12.29
N LYS A 75 -7.09 -16.70 12.30
CA LYS A 75 -7.55 -18.04 11.92
C LYS A 75 -7.84 -18.16 10.41
N ASP A 76 -7.93 -17.03 9.72
CA ASP A 76 -8.38 -16.92 8.33
C ASP A 76 -7.21 -16.78 7.34
N ALA A 77 -5.97 -16.75 7.84
CA ALA A 77 -4.76 -16.56 7.04
C ALA A 77 -3.54 -17.27 7.65
N GLU A 78 -2.57 -17.57 6.79
CA GLU A 78 -1.25 -18.13 7.10
C GLU A 78 -0.13 -17.16 6.68
N ASP A 79 1.12 -17.47 7.04
CA ASP A 79 2.32 -16.65 6.77
C ASP A 79 2.22 -15.21 7.29
N LEU A 80 1.62 -15.04 8.47
CA LEU A 80 1.27 -13.72 9.02
C LEU A 80 2.48 -12.82 9.28
N ALA A 81 3.69 -13.38 9.43
CA ALA A 81 4.92 -12.61 9.56
C ALA A 81 5.14 -11.65 8.37
N LYS A 82 4.68 -12.04 7.18
CA LYS A 82 4.75 -11.24 5.94
C LYS A 82 4.02 -9.91 6.04
N LEU A 83 3.01 -9.81 6.90
CA LEU A 83 2.27 -8.56 7.11
C LEU A 83 3.08 -7.47 7.80
N THR A 84 4.30 -7.77 8.27
CA THR A 84 5.12 -6.86 9.07
C THR A 84 6.61 -6.96 8.76
N ASP A 85 6.99 -7.72 7.74
CA ASP A 85 8.39 -8.04 7.39
C ASP A 85 9.10 -6.87 6.68
N GLY A 86 8.35 -5.84 6.27
CA GLY A 86 8.87 -4.68 5.56
C GLY A 86 9.01 -4.89 4.05
N ASP A 87 8.56 -6.02 3.51
CA ASP A 87 8.50 -6.28 2.08
C ASP A 87 7.07 -6.05 1.54
N PRO A 88 6.83 -4.94 0.82
CA PRO A 88 5.51 -4.63 0.27
C PRO A 88 5.05 -5.56 -0.86
N PHE A 89 5.87 -6.53 -1.25
CA PHE A 89 5.59 -7.51 -2.31
C PHE A 89 5.40 -8.94 -1.76
N SER A 90 5.74 -9.17 -0.50
CA SER A 90 5.42 -10.43 0.19
C SER A 90 3.97 -10.40 0.68
N MET A 91 3.27 -11.53 0.66
CA MET A 91 1.84 -11.59 1.01
C MET A 91 1.50 -12.82 1.85
N PRO A 92 0.64 -12.66 2.88
CA PRO A 92 0.10 -13.80 3.60
C PRO A 92 -0.83 -14.62 2.71
N ASN A 93 -0.99 -15.89 3.04
CA ASN A 93 -1.97 -16.75 2.37
C ASN A 93 -3.35 -16.60 3.02
N ILE A 94 -4.28 -15.93 2.33
CA ILE A 94 -5.66 -15.72 2.82
C ILE A 94 -6.53 -16.94 2.49
N LYS A 95 -7.12 -17.57 3.52
CA LYS A 95 -7.99 -18.75 3.37
C LYS A 95 -9.42 -18.37 2.99
N TYR A 96 -10.00 -17.41 3.70
CA TYR A 96 -11.43 -17.09 3.61
C TYR A 96 -11.69 -15.65 3.15
N ARG A 97 -12.85 -15.43 2.51
CA ARG A 97 -13.33 -14.08 2.18
C ARG A 97 -13.82 -13.38 3.45
N GLY A 98 -13.61 -12.07 3.54
CA GLY A 98 -13.93 -11.32 4.75
C GLY A 98 -13.03 -11.67 5.94
N TYR A 99 -11.80 -12.10 5.65
CA TYR A 99 -10.81 -12.47 6.66
C TYR A 99 -10.56 -11.37 7.69
N GLN A 100 -10.20 -11.78 8.89
CA GLN A 100 -9.80 -10.88 9.96
C GLN A 100 -8.35 -11.11 10.37
N ILE A 101 -7.59 -10.02 10.51
CA ILE A 101 -6.24 -10.02 11.06
C ILE A 101 -6.23 -9.22 12.35
N TYR A 102 -5.58 -9.75 13.38
CA TYR A 102 -5.45 -9.14 14.68
C TYR A 102 -3.99 -8.79 14.92
N PHE A 103 -3.70 -7.57 15.36
CA PHE A 103 -2.38 -7.09 15.71
C PHE A 103 -2.35 -6.79 17.20
N ASP A 104 -1.59 -7.58 17.98
CA ASP A 104 -1.32 -7.30 19.38
C ASP A 104 -0.01 -6.52 19.54
N PHE A 105 -0.02 -5.42 20.30
CA PHE A 105 1.19 -4.63 20.58
C PHE A 105 1.96 -5.11 21.82
N GLY A 106 1.48 -6.13 22.53
CA GLY A 106 2.16 -6.66 23.72
C GLY A 106 1.97 -5.80 24.99
N LYS A 107 1.53 -4.54 24.84
CA LYS A 107 1.14 -3.59 25.90
C LYS A 107 0.26 -2.48 25.34
N ASN A 108 -0.37 -1.70 26.22
CA ASN A 108 -1.03 -0.47 25.78
C ASN A 108 0.01 0.47 25.17
N THR A 109 -0.20 0.86 23.92
CA THR A 109 0.82 1.48 23.08
C THR A 109 0.24 2.71 22.40
N LYS A 110 0.99 3.82 22.48
CA LYS A 110 0.68 5.06 21.76
C LYS A 110 1.01 4.88 20.28
N LEU A 111 0.11 5.31 19.40
CA LEU A 111 0.31 5.33 17.94
C LEU A 111 -0.07 6.70 17.39
N ASP A 112 0.68 7.20 16.42
CA ASP A 112 0.36 8.43 15.69
C ASP A 112 0.01 8.16 14.22
N LYS A 113 0.50 7.06 13.65
CA LYS A 113 0.23 6.69 12.26
C LYS A 113 0.18 5.17 12.05
N LEU A 114 -0.66 4.77 11.11
CA LEU A 114 -0.67 3.46 10.48
C LEU A 114 -0.42 3.62 8.99
N THR A 115 0.42 2.76 8.43
CA THR A 115 0.58 2.64 6.98
C THR A 115 0.29 1.22 6.54
N PHE A 116 -0.38 1.05 5.40
CA PHE A 116 -0.61 -0.27 4.84
C PHE A 116 -0.48 -0.26 3.32
N VAL A 117 -0.06 -1.41 2.79
CA VAL A 117 0.16 -1.65 1.36
C VAL A 117 -0.75 -2.80 0.92
N PRO A 118 -1.75 -2.57 0.05
CA PRO A 118 -2.54 -3.66 -0.50
C PRO A 118 -1.68 -4.60 -1.34
N LYS A 119 -2.19 -5.80 -1.64
CA LYS A 119 -1.64 -6.61 -2.75
C LYS A 119 -1.43 -5.73 -3.97
N ASN A 120 -0.21 -5.73 -4.46
CA ASN A 120 0.22 -5.01 -5.64
C ASN A 120 1.22 -5.87 -6.41
N ASP A 121 1.42 -5.55 -7.68
CA ASP A 121 2.27 -6.25 -8.63
C ASP A 121 3.60 -5.53 -8.88
N GLY A 122 3.92 -4.50 -8.09
CA GLY A 122 5.14 -3.70 -8.29
C GLY A 122 5.07 -2.67 -9.41
N ASN A 123 3.94 -2.52 -10.10
CA ASN A 123 3.84 -1.62 -11.26
C ASN A 123 3.52 -0.16 -10.89
N PHE A 124 3.49 0.19 -9.60
CA PHE A 124 3.35 1.57 -9.15
C PHE A 124 4.68 2.32 -9.26
N VAL A 125 4.60 3.66 -9.36
CA VAL A 125 5.78 4.51 -9.15
C VAL A 125 6.13 4.48 -7.66
N VAL A 126 7.33 4.01 -7.32
CA VAL A 126 7.82 3.84 -5.96
C VAL A 126 8.84 4.93 -5.62
N PRO A 127 8.66 5.69 -4.53
CA PRO A 127 9.66 6.65 -4.07
C PRO A 127 11.04 6.01 -3.87
N GLY A 128 12.09 6.68 -4.33
CA GLY A 128 13.48 6.20 -4.31
C GLY A 128 13.88 5.40 -5.55
N PHE A 129 12.94 4.94 -6.37
CA PHE A 129 13.25 4.24 -7.62
C PHE A 129 13.43 5.22 -8.77
N THR A 130 14.27 4.85 -9.73
CA THR A 130 14.56 5.66 -10.91
C THR A 130 13.82 5.11 -12.11
N TYR A 131 13.20 6.03 -12.85
CA TYR A 131 12.39 5.73 -14.02
C TYR A 131 12.90 6.50 -15.23
N GLN A 132 12.88 5.86 -16.39
CA GLN A 132 13.15 6.48 -17.68
C GLN A 132 11.89 6.49 -18.52
N LEU A 133 11.52 7.68 -19.01
CA LEU A 133 10.37 7.81 -19.92
C LEU A 133 10.86 7.79 -21.36
N TYR A 134 10.18 7.01 -22.19
CA TYR A 134 10.39 6.97 -23.64
C TYR A 134 9.12 7.42 -24.37
N TYR A 135 9.31 7.93 -25.59
CA TYR A 135 8.25 8.08 -26.58
C TYR A 135 8.63 7.32 -27.86
N TYR A 136 7.64 6.88 -28.61
CA TYR A 136 7.85 6.20 -29.88
C TYR A 136 7.78 7.17 -31.06
N ASP A 137 8.85 7.22 -31.85
CA ASP A 137 8.90 7.90 -33.16
C ASP A 137 9.81 7.09 -34.09
N LYS A 138 9.19 6.13 -34.80
CA LYS A 138 9.84 5.06 -35.61
C LYS A 138 10.77 4.13 -34.81
N GLN A 139 11.14 4.53 -33.60
CA GLN A 139 11.93 3.83 -32.60
C GLN A 139 11.66 4.47 -31.23
N TRP A 140 11.98 3.76 -30.15
CA TRP A 140 11.90 4.32 -28.80
C TRP A 140 12.99 5.35 -28.57
N LYS A 141 12.58 6.56 -28.17
CA LYS A 141 13.47 7.69 -27.86
C LYS A 141 13.25 8.12 -26.42
N SER A 142 14.35 8.31 -25.69
CA SER A 142 14.30 8.72 -24.28
C SER A 142 13.89 10.20 -24.13
N LEU A 143 12.98 10.49 -23.21
CA LEU A 143 12.63 11.83 -22.72
C LEU A 143 13.38 12.20 -21.43
N GLY A 144 14.13 11.26 -20.87
CA GLY A 144 14.98 11.48 -19.70
C GLY A 144 14.69 10.51 -18.56
N MET A 145 15.52 10.62 -17.53
CA MET A 145 15.47 9.81 -16.32
C MET A 145 15.15 10.69 -15.12
N LYS A 146 14.32 10.19 -14.20
CA LYS A 146 14.01 10.88 -12.94
C LYS A 146 13.88 9.85 -11.82
N THR A 147 14.42 10.16 -10.64
CA THR A 147 14.18 9.41 -9.41
C THR A 147 12.89 9.91 -8.76
N ALA A 148 11.96 9.01 -8.49
CA ALA A 148 10.69 9.36 -7.88
C ALA A 148 10.89 9.78 -6.42
N THR A 149 10.35 10.93 -6.03
CA THR A 149 10.34 11.38 -4.62
C THR A 149 9.02 11.08 -3.91
N LYS A 150 8.00 10.71 -4.69
CA LYS A 150 6.62 10.41 -4.26
C LYS A 150 6.06 9.30 -5.14
N GLY A 151 4.83 8.84 -4.85
CA GLY A 151 4.12 7.81 -5.63
C GLY A 151 3.67 8.25 -7.04
N SER A 152 4.32 9.26 -7.60
CA SER A 152 4.09 9.79 -8.94
C SER A 152 5.33 10.51 -9.46
N ILE A 153 5.45 10.60 -10.77
CA ILE A 153 6.56 11.27 -11.45
C ILE A 153 6.01 12.18 -12.55
N THR A 154 6.69 13.30 -12.76
CA THR A 154 6.27 14.31 -13.76
C THR A 154 7.40 14.49 -14.75
N PHE A 155 7.09 14.38 -16.03
CA PHE A 155 7.98 14.70 -17.14
C PHE A 155 7.38 15.87 -17.93
N ASP A 156 8.26 16.75 -18.39
CA ASP A 156 7.91 17.98 -19.09
C ASP A 156 8.25 17.83 -20.58
N ASN A 157 7.66 18.68 -21.44
CA ASN A 157 7.92 18.69 -22.88
C ASN A 157 7.66 17.36 -23.60
N ILE A 158 6.64 16.61 -23.17
CA ILE A 158 6.22 15.37 -23.81
C ILE A 158 5.54 15.68 -25.16
N PRO A 159 5.92 15.00 -26.27
CA PRO A 159 5.22 15.19 -27.53
C PRO A 159 3.74 14.80 -27.45
N THR A 160 2.87 15.61 -28.05
CA THR A 160 1.42 15.38 -28.06
C THR A 160 1.07 14.10 -28.82
N ASN A 161 0.08 13.34 -28.32
CA ASN A 161 -0.40 12.09 -28.93
C ASN A 161 0.70 11.02 -29.12
N ALA A 162 1.79 11.08 -28.36
CA ALA A 162 2.83 10.07 -28.43
C ALA A 162 2.43 8.78 -27.70
N LEU A 163 2.88 7.65 -28.24
CA LEU A 163 2.95 6.40 -27.49
C LEU A 163 4.15 6.49 -26.55
N LEU A 164 3.89 6.33 -25.26
CA LEU A 164 4.83 6.47 -24.17
C LEU A 164 5.13 5.13 -23.52
N LEU A 165 6.33 4.99 -22.98
CA LEU A 165 6.74 3.83 -22.19
C LEU A 165 7.54 4.32 -20.99
N LEU A 166 7.02 4.11 -19.79
CA LEU A 166 7.74 4.38 -18.55
C LEU A 166 8.43 3.08 -18.11
N LYS A 167 9.75 3.10 -18.05
CA LYS A 167 10.55 1.96 -17.61
C LYS A 167 11.15 2.23 -16.23
N ASP A 168 10.91 1.35 -15.28
CA ASP A 168 11.68 1.28 -14.04
C ASP A 168 13.06 0.71 -14.38
N ILE A 169 14.12 1.42 -14.01
CA ILE A 169 15.51 1.00 -14.26
C ILE A 169 16.23 0.57 -12.98
N SER A 170 15.53 0.58 -11.84
CA SER A 170 16.03 0.16 -10.53
C SER A 170 15.72 -1.32 -10.27
N LYS A 171 14.48 -1.74 -10.46
CA LYS A 171 14.04 -3.12 -10.16
C LYS A 171 13.00 -3.70 -11.12
N GLY A 172 12.29 -2.88 -11.89
CA GLY A 172 11.16 -3.36 -12.69
C GLY A 172 11.58 -4.03 -13.99
N GLU A 173 10.95 -5.16 -14.28
CA GLU A 173 11.12 -5.92 -15.52
C GLU A 173 9.98 -5.65 -16.51
N GLU A 174 8.78 -5.39 -15.99
CA GLU A 174 7.58 -5.17 -16.79
C GLU A 174 7.37 -3.68 -17.08
N CYS A 175 7.05 -3.36 -18.32
CA CYS A 175 6.60 -2.02 -18.71
C CYS A 175 5.55 -2.15 -19.81
N ARG A 176 4.48 -1.34 -19.69
CA ARG A 176 3.36 -1.35 -20.65
C ARG A 176 3.27 -0.01 -21.37
N PRO A 177 3.24 0.01 -22.71
CA PRO A 177 3.03 1.24 -23.45
C PRO A 177 1.68 1.89 -23.11
N PHE A 178 1.64 3.22 -23.11
CA PHE A 178 0.42 3.99 -22.89
C PHE A 178 0.41 5.26 -23.71
N THR A 179 -0.76 5.83 -23.87
CA THR A 179 -0.95 7.19 -24.39
C THR A 179 -1.45 8.08 -23.27
N PHE A 180 -1.08 9.36 -23.29
CA PHE A 180 -1.51 10.33 -22.29
C PHE A 180 -2.09 11.57 -22.99
N VAL A 181 -3.41 11.69 -23.00
CA VAL A 181 -4.13 12.73 -23.74
C VAL A 181 -5.09 13.43 -22.78
N ASN A 182 -5.03 14.77 -22.71
CA ASN A 182 -5.88 15.61 -21.86
C ASN A 182 -5.91 15.16 -20.38
N GLY A 183 -4.75 14.78 -19.83
CA GLY A 183 -4.64 14.32 -18.44
C GLY A 183 -5.11 12.86 -18.22
N LYS A 184 -5.53 12.16 -19.28
CA LYS A 184 -6.01 10.78 -19.20
C LYS A 184 -5.01 9.81 -19.80
N GLN A 185 -4.66 8.79 -19.01
CA GLN A 185 -3.81 7.69 -19.41
C GLN A 185 -4.64 6.52 -19.98
N THR A 186 -4.23 6.00 -21.13
CA THR A 186 -4.82 4.81 -21.78
C THR A 186 -3.71 3.81 -22.12
N TRP A 187 -3.83 2.58 -21.63
CA TRP A 187 -2.83 1.52 -21.80
C TRP A 187 -3.06 0.70 -23.08
N TRP A 188 -1.98 0.22 -23.70
CA TRP A 188 -1.99 -0.63 -24.91
C TRP A 188 -1.36 -1.99 -24.60
#